data_AF-A0A3S3PY04-F1
#
_entry.id   AF-A0A3S3PY04-F1
#
_cell.length_a   1.000
_cell.length_b   1.000
_cell.length_c   1.000
_cell.angle_alpha   90.00
_cell.angle_beta   90.00
_cell.angle_gamma   90.00
#
_symmetry.space_group_name_H-M   'P 1'
#
loop_
_entity.id
_entity.type
_entity.pdbx_description
1 polymer ?
#
loop_
_entity_poly.entity_id
_entity_poly.type
_entity_poly.pdbx_seq_one_letter_code
_entity_poly.pdbx_strand_id
1 'polypeptide(L)' 'QIVENKLAACVNIVPKVISIYEWKGKIENDSEALMMIKTRTSRVDELIAFVKKNHPYEVCEVITT' A
#
# COMPACT_ATOMS: atom_id res chain seq x y z
N GLN A 1 -5.60 -4.32 -11.08
CA GLN A 1 -6.79 -4.30 -10.20
C GLN A 1 -7.20 -2.91 -9.72
N ILE A 2 -6.36 -2.14 -9.01
CA ILE A 2 -6.77 -0.81 -8.47
C ILE A 2 -7.25 0.15 -9.58
N VAL A 3 -6.47 0.28 -10.65
CA VAL A 3 -6.81 1.15 -11.80
C VAL A 3 -8.04 0.63 -12.56
N GLU A 4 -8.13 -0.69 -12.75
CA GLU A 4 -9.27 -1.34 -13.43
C GLU A 4 -10.59 -1.09 -12.70
N ASN A 5 -10.58 -1.10 -11.37
CA ASN A 5 -11.73 -0.78 -10.52
C ASN A 5 -11.98 0.73 -10.38
N LYS A 6 -11.23 1.58 -11.11
CA LYS A 6 -11.34 3.05 -11.08
C LYS A 6 -11.12 3.68 -9.70
N LEU A 7 -10.41 2.97 -8.80
CA LEU A 7 -10.08 3.45 -7.45
C LEU A 7 -8.91 4.43 -7.46
N ALA A 8 -8.07 4.39 -8.49
CA ALA A 8 -6.99 5.32 -8.74
C ALA A 8 -6.86 5.61 -10.23
N ALA A 9 -6.34 6.79 -10.58
CA ALA A 9 -6.06 7.14 -11.97
C ALA A 9 -4.78 6.46 -12.47
N CYS A 10 -3.76 6.35 -11.62
CA CYS A 10 -2.52 5.64 -11.94
C CYS A 10 -1.82 5.12 -10.68
N VAL A 11 -0.90 4.17 -10.88
CA VAL A 11 -0.04 3.58 -9.85
C VAL A 11 1.37 3.49 -10.41
N ASN A 12 2.37 4.01 -9.68
CA ASN A 12 3.78 3.73 -9.97
C ASN A 12 4.26 2.68 -8.97
N ILE A 13 5.02 1.71 -9.44
CA ILE A 13 5.57 0.63 -8.62
C ILE A 13 7.09 0.79 -8.60
N VAL A 14 7.66 0.93 -7.41
CA VAL A 14 9.11 0.90 -7.18
C VAL A 14 9.43 -0.48 -6.59
N PRO A 15 10.01 -1.41 -7.38
CA PRO A 15 10.28 -2.76 -6.92
C PRO A 15 11.52 -2.81 -6.03
N LYS A 16 11.62 -3.86 -5.20
CA LYS A 16 12.81 -4.23 -4.41
C LYS A 16 13.26 -3.14 -3.41
N VAL A 17 12.30 -2.53 -2.72
CA VAL A 17 12.64 -1.72 -1.54
C VAL A 17 12.90 -2.64 -0.34
N ILE A 18 13.67 -2.16 0.62
CA ILE A 18 13.87 -2.85 1.91
C ILE A 18 13.15 -2.04 2.98
N SER A 19 12.15 -2.65 3.61
CA SER A 19 11.42 -2.09 4.74
C SER A 19 12.06 -2.58 6.02
N ILE A 20 12.46 -1.64 6.89
CA ILE A 20 13.10 -1.93 8.18
C ILE A 20 12.19 -1.41 9.28
N TYR A 21 11.75 -2.28 10.17
CA TYR A 21 10.82 -1.96 11.24
C TYR A 21 11.04 -2.86 12.46
N GLU A 22 10.51 -2.46 13.62
CA GLU A 22 10.54 -3.30 14.82
C GLU A 22 9.24 -4.10 14.96
N TRP A 23 9.36 -5.42 15.13
CA TRP A 23 8.25 -6.31 15.40
C TRP A 23 8.61 -7.32 16.47
N LYS A 24 7.75 -7.46 17.50
CA LYS A 24 7.95 -8.38 18.64
C LYS A 24 9.34 -8.26 19.29
N GLY A 25 9.87 -7.04 19.40
CA GLY A 25 11.17 -6.75 20.03
C GLY A 25 12.38 -7.09 19.16
N LYS A 26 12.19 -7.31 17.85
CA LYS A 26 13.26 -7.58 16.88
C LYS A 26 13.17 -6.62 15.71
N ILE A 27 14.33 -6.25 15.17
CA ILE A 27 14.41 -5.49 13.92
C ILE A 27 14.25 -6.47 12.75
N GLU A 28 13.17 -6.29 12.00
CA GLU A 28 12.87 -7.05 10.80
C GLU A 28 13.31 -6.28 9.56
N ASN A 29 13.63 -7.02 8.49
CA ASN A 29 14.11 -6.49 7.21
C ASN A 29 13.41 -7.26 6.08
N ASP A 30 12.38 -6.65 5.47
CA ASP A 30 11.59 -7.30 4.44
C ASP A 30 11.81 -6.67 3.06
N SER A 31 11.87 -7.51 2.03
CA SER A 31 11.92 -7.05 0.65
C SER A 31 10.50 -6.82 0.12
N GLU A 32 10.20 -5.58 -0.23
CA GLU A 32 8.86 -5.14 -0.59
C GLU A 32 8.86 -4.34 -1.91
N ALA A 33 7.68 -3.87 -2.29
CA ALA A 33 7.51 -2.91 -3.37
C ALA A 33 6.73 -1.70 -2.86
N LEU A 34 7.26 -0.50 -3.11
CA LEU A 34 6.57 0.74 -2.79
C LEU A 34 5.62 1.11 -3.93
N MET A 35 4.36 1.39 -3.59
CA MET A 35 3.35 1.81 -4.55
C MET A 35 2.96 3.27 -4.35
N MET A 36 3.17 4.10 -5.38
CA MET A 36 2.69 5.49 -5.40
C MET A 36 1.39 5.59 -6.19
N ILE A 37 0.27 5.63 -5.47
CA ILE A 37 -1.09 5.59 -6.01
C ILE A 37 -1.66 7.02 -6.08
N LYS A 38 -2.14 7.44 -7.25
CA LYS A 38 -2.73 8.79 -7.44
C LYS A 38 -4.24 8.64 -7.55
N THR A 39 -4.95 9.15 -6.55
CA THR A 39 -6.41 9.14 -6.50
C THR A 39 -6.96 10.48 -6.01
N ARG A 40 -8.29 10.63 -6.06
CA ARG A 40 -8.99 11.77 -5.48
C ARG A 40 -9.20 11.54 -3.99
N THR A 41 -9.16 12.59 -3.18
CA THR A 41 -9.42 12.51 -1.73
C THR A 41 -10.75 11.81 -1.42
N SER A 42 -11.79 12.04 -2.23
CA SER A 42 -13.10 11.40 -2.07
C SER A 42 -13.12 9.87 -2.28
N ARG A 43 -12.03 9.28 -2.77
CA ARG A 43 -11.88 7.83 -3.00
C ARG A 43 -10.89 7.16 -2.05
N VAL A 44 -10.29 7.92 -1.13
CA VAL A 44 -9.27 7.39 -0.20
C VAL A 44 -9.81 6.24 0.63
N ASP A 45 -11.00 6.39 1.22
CA ASP A 45 -11.58 5.34 2.08
C ASP A 45 -11.88 4.06 1.29
N GLU A 46 -12.42 4.20 0.08
CA GLU A 46 -12.72 3.07 -0.82
C GLU A 46 -11.43 2.36 -1.25
N LEU A 47 -10.38 3.11 -1.56
CA LEU A 47 -9.06 2.58 -1.89
C LEU A 47 -8.43 1.85 -0.70
N ILE A 48 -8.48 2.42 0.51
CA ILE A 48 -7.94 1.79 1.73
C ILE A 48 -8.67 0.47 2.00
N ALA A 49 -10.00 0.45 1.90
CA ALA A 49 -10.79 -0.77 2.08
C ALA A 49 -10.42 -1.84 1.06
N PHE A 50 -10.22 -1.44 -0.20
CA PHE A 50 -9.77 -2.35 -1.25
C PHE A 50 -8.38 -2.93 -0.96
N VAL A 51 -7.42 -2.09 -0.55
CA VAL A 51 -6.07 -2.55 -0.20
C VAL A 51 -6.13 -3.54 0.96
N LYS A 52 -6.79 -3.20 2.08
CA LYS A 52 -6.92 -4.09 3.24
C LYS A 52 -7.53 -5.45 2.92
N LYS A 53 -8.51 -5.49 2.01
CA LYS A 53 -9.18 -6.73 1.61
C LYS A 53 -8.29 -7.65 0.75
N ASN A 54 -7.37 -7.08 -0.03
CA ASN A 54 -6.62 -7.82 -1.05
C ASN A 54 -5.12 -7.94 -0.76
N HIS A 55 -4.60 -7.25 0.26
CA HIS A 55 -3.21 -7.30 0.65
C HIS A 55 -2.94 -8.50 1.58
N PRO A 56 -1.78 -9.17 1.47
CA PRO A 56 -1.48 -10.37 2.27
C PRO A 56 -1.27 -10.09 3.76
N TYR A 57 -0.92 -8.85 4.13
CA TYR A 57 -0.70 -8.47 5.53
C TYR A 57 -2.01 -8.09 6.23
N GLU A 58 -2.09 -8.45 7.50
CA GLU A 58 -3.20 -8.06 8.38
C GLU A 58 -3.28 -6.54 8.58
N VAL A 59 -2.11 -5.89 8.74
CA VAL A 59 -1.99 -4.44 8.87
C VAL A 59 -1.19 -3.90 7.69
N CYS A 60 -1.88 -3.24 6.76
CA CYS A 60 -1.26 -2.68 5.56
C CYS A 60 -0.80 -1.25 5.81
N GLU A 61 0.39 -0.90 5.34
CA GLU A 61 0.82 0.50 5.30
C GLU A 61 0.09 1.25 4.19
N VAL A 62 -0.64 2.30 4.55
CA VAL A 62 -1.23 3.27 3.61
C VAL A 62 -1.12 4.67 4.22
N ILE A 63 -0.45 5.58 3.51
CA ILE A 63 -0.25 6.97 3.93
C ILE A 63 -0.85 7.88 2.86
N THR A 64 -1.64 8.87 3.28
CA THR A 64 -2.25 9.87 2.40
C THR A 64 -1.99 11.28 2.93
N THR A 65 -1.85 12.25 2.03
CA THR A 65 -1.74 13.69 2.33
C THR A 65 -3.06 14.41 2.13
#